data_AF-A0AAI8YTK5-F1
#
_entry.id   AF-A0AAI8YTK5-F1
#
_cell.length_a   1.000
_cell.length_b   1.000
_cell.length_c   1.000
_cell.angle_alpha   90.00
_cell.angle_beta   90.00
_cell.angle_gamma   90.00
#
_symmetry.space_group_name_H-M   'P 1'
#
loop_
_entity.id
_entity.type
_entity.pdbx_description
1 polymer ?
#
loop_
_entity_poly.entity_id
_entity_poly.type
_entity_poly.pdbx_seq_one_letter_code
_entity_poly.pdbx_strand_id
1 'polypeptide(L)'
;MTSTTPTGKKLPSEHLDAAQRALSTVTENAAPRAGDDPTAHLHAPAAKEEAHTWMRSIFPYNTLQEFETAWHLGNYVLDRQTGERSFEEMSIYLGMHLLYYGSEQEKALHWKRTLDVLRDQSLKMGKQYDAPESKQHIQPFIESFHLENTLPELKEPDPAKYKTFNEFFARELKPDARPIAEPDNDRVVSSPADCRLTVFPTIELATKYWIKGFGFSLSKLLGSDDLAKKFEGGSINIARLAPQDYHRWHSPASGTIHSITDIPGTYYTVNPQAINEEGTVDVFCENKRSVMTMTRSSTGSLVAVVAVGAMLVGSIRYNPGIGVGAGVHRGQCLGAFLYGGSTVIVLYPKGEIDLDQDLVKNSTEKGCETLVRVGWRVGAGPS
;
A
#
# COMPACT_ATOMS: atom_id res chain seq x y z
N MET A 1 -14.79 14.30 -26.05
CA MET A 1 -16.05 13.64 -25.65
C MET A 1 -16.41 14.14 -24.27
N THR A 2 -17.63 14.67 -24.11
CA THR A 2 -18.10 15.28 -22.87
C THR A 2 -18.38 14.23 -21.82
N SER A 3 -17.62 14.32 -20.75
CA SER A 3 -17.70 13.52 -19.53
C SER A 3 -18.75 14.10 -18.58
N THR A 4 -19.72 13.27 -18.23
CA THR A 4 -20.83 13.58 -17.33
C THR A 4 -20.62 12.87 -16.00
N THR A 5 -20.96 13.56 -14.91
CA THR A 5 -21.03 12.96 -13.57
C THR A 5 -22.15 11.90 -13.52
N PRO A 6 -22.13 10.97 -12.54
CA PRO A 6 -23.22 10.01 -12.32
C PRO A 6 -24.59 10.68 -12.07
N THR A 7 -24.61 11.97 -11.69
CA THR A 7 -25.82 12.78 -11.46
C THR A 7 -26.21 13.67 -12.66
N GLY A 8 -25.52 13.55 -13.80
CA GLY A 8 -25.86 14.28 -15.03
C GLY A 8 -25.54 15.78 -15.02
N LYS A 9 -24.99 16.33 -13.93
CA LYS A 9 -24.57 17.75 -13.87
C LYS A 9 -23.15 17.90 -14.44
N LYS A 10 -22.98 18.83 -15.38
CA LYS A 10 -21.67 19.23 -15.91
C LYS A 10 -21.01 20.22 -14.95
N LEU A 11 -19.86 19.84 -14.40
CA LEU A 11 -18.99 20.78 -13.72
C LEU A 11 -18.31 21.70 -14.76
N PRO A 12 -18.15 23.01 -14.48
CA PRO A 12 -17.43 23.91 -15.37
C PRO A 12 -15.99 23.44 -15.62
N SER A 13 -15.52 23.55 -16.87
CA SER A 13 -14.16 23.17 -17.30
C SER A 13 -13.05 23.84 -16.50
N GLU A 14 -13.32 25.00 -15.92
CA GLU A 14 -12.35 25.76 -15.13
C GLU A 14 -11.94 25.03 -13.84
N HIS A 15 -12.86 24.28 -13.22
CA HIS A 15 -12.57 23.47 -12.04
C HIS A 15 -11.71 22.23 -12.37
N LEU A 16 -11.92 21.64 -13.56
CA LEU A 16 -11.08 20.56 -14.07
C LEU A 16 -9.66 21.03 -14.35
N ASP A 17 -9.52 22.17 -15.02
CA ASP A 17 -8.21 22.72 -15.35
C ASP A 17 -7.52 23.22 -14.08
N ALA A 18 -8.26 23.67 -13.06
CA ALA A 18 -7.73 23.97 -11.74
C ALA A 18 -7.24 22.71 -11.00
N ALA A 19 -7.98 21.61 -11.00
CA ALA A 19 -7.55 20.34 -10.41
C ALA A 19 -6.34 19.74 -11.14
N GLN A 20 -6.32 19.80 -12.49
CA GLN A 20 -5.18 19.37 -13.29
C GLN A 20 -3.95 20.27 -13.03
N ARG A 21 -4.11 21.59 -12.97
CA ARG A 21 -3.01 22.51 -12.62
C ARG A 21 -2.53 22.28 -11.20
N ALA A 22 -3.43 22.11 -10.24
CA ALA A 22 -3.08 21.75 -8.87
C ALA A 22 -2.27 20.45 -8.83
N LEU A 23 -2.78 19.36 -9.43
CA LEU A 23 -2.11 18.07 -9.47
C LEU A 23 -0.79 18.08 -10.26
N SER A 24 -0.72 18.83 -11.35
CA SER A 24 0.52 19.04 -12.11
C SER A 24 1.51 19.88 -11.30
N THR A 25 1.05 20.88 -10.55
CA THR A 25 1.87 21.70 -9.66
C THR A 25 2.36 20.90 -8.45
N VAL A 26 1.53 20.03 -7.87
CA VAL A 26 1.91 19.09 -6.80
C VAL A 26 3.03 18.20 -7.28
N THR A 27 2.92 17.65 -8.49
CA THR A 27 3.84 16.64 -9.02
C THR A 27 5.07 17.22 -9.72
N GLU A 28 4.97 18.43 -10.28
CA GLU A 28 6.10 19.19 -10.81
C GLU A 28 6.91 19.87 -9.69
N ASN A 29 6.31 20.17 -8.54
CA ASN A 29 7.03 20.68 -7.37
C ASN A 29 7.39 19.58 -6.35
N ALA A 30 6.74 18.41 -6.37
CA ALA A 30 7.21 17.20 -5.67
C ALA A 30 8.33 16.49 -6.45
N ALA A 31 8.51 16.82 -7.73
CA ALA A 31 9.71 16.51 -8.47
C ALA A 31 10.75 17.61 -8.18
N PRO A 32 11.87 17.30 -7.50
CA PRO A 32 12.91 18.30 -7.28
C PRO A 32 13.47 18.78 -8.61
N ARG A 33 13.66 20.09 -8.77
CA ARG A 33 14.45 20.61 -9.89
C ARG A 33 15.91 20.26 -9.62
N ALA A 34 16.69 20.11 -10.68
CA ALA A 34 18.13 19.85 -10.54
C ALA A 34 18.76 20.99 -9.71
N GLY A 35 19.20 20.67 -8.48
CA GLY A 35 19.78 21.61 -7.53
C GLY A 35 18.92 21.97 -6.31
N ASP A 36 17.66 21.52 -6.22
CA ASP A 36 16.84 21.70 -5.01
C ASP A 36 17.29 20.77 -3.88
N ASP A 37 17.25 21.24 -2.63
CA ASP A 37 17.57 20.44 -1.43
C ASP A 37 16.51 19.33 -1.26
N PRO A 38 16.87 18.05 -1.37
CA PRO A 38 15.92 16.95 -1.23
C PRO A 38 15.18 16.92 0.11
N THR A 39 15.79 17.47 1.19
CA THR A 39 15.18 17.55 2.53
C THR A 39 14.04 18.56 2.62
N ALA A 40 13.89 19.41 1.61
CA ALA A 40 12.84 20.43 1.53
C ALA A 40 11.57 19.96 0.82
N HIS A 41 11.57 18.81 0.13
CA HIS A 41 10.46 18.41 -0.76
C HIS A 41 9.89 17.01 -0.49
N LEU A 42 10.65 16.11 0.14
CA LEU A 42 10.19 14.76 0.48
C LEU A 42 10.15 14.60 2.00
N HIS A 43 9.01 14.21 2.56
CA HIS A 43 8.84 13.82 3.96
C HIS A 43 8.98 14.92 5.04
N ALA A 44 9.04 16.19 4.64
CA ALA A 44 8.94 17.31 5.58
C ALA A 44 7.52 17.38 6.20
N PRO A 45 7.38 17.47 7.54
CA PRO A 45 6.10 17.68 8.21
C PRO A 45 5.37 18.90 7.62
N ALA A 46 4.04 18.87 7.61
CA ALA A 46 3.20 19.99 7.15
C ALA A 46 3.54 21.36 7.76
N ALA A 47 4.15 21.35 8.96
CA ALA A 47 4.63 22.54 9.66
C ALA A 47 5.88 23.20 9.04
N LYS A 48 6.59 22.55 8.11
CA LYS A 48 7.74 23.14 7.39
C LYS A 48 7.22 23.98 6.21
N GLU A 49 7.28 25.29 6.38
CA GLU A 49 6.69 26.30 5.51
C GLU A 49 7.08 26.20 4.03
N GLU A 50 8.33 25.81 3.74
CA GLU A 50 8.92 25.76 2.41
C GLU A 50 8.47 24.53 1.59
N ALA A 51 8.24 23.39 2.26
CA ALA A 51 7.85 22.12 1.64
C ALA A 51 6.43 22.12 1.06
N HIS A 52 5.61 23.08 1.50
CA HIS A 52 4.17 23.14 1.25
C HIS A 52 3.74 24.41 0.53
N THR A 53 4.69 25.13 -0.07
CA THR A 53 4.47 26.39 -0.81
C THR A 53 3.42 26.22 -1.92
N TRP A 54 3.31 25.04 -2.52
CA TRP A 54 2.30 24.72 -3.52
C TRP A 54 0.87 24.63 -2.92
N MET A 55 0.70 24.19 -1.67
CA MET A 55 -0.60 24.13 -1.00
C MET A 55 -1.15 25.52 -0.71
N ARG A 56 -0.29 26.53 -0.52
CA ARG A 56 -0.69 27.94 -0.35
C ARG A 56 -1.42 28.53 -1.55
N SER A 57 -1.16 28.00 -2.75
CA SER A 57 -1.85 28.43 -3.97
C SER A 57 -3.29 27.90 -4.06
N ILE A 58 -3.66 26.95 -3.21
CA ILE A 58 -4.96 26.26 -3.21
C ILE A 58 -5.72 26.55 -1.90
N PHE A 59 -5.04 26.66 -0.75
CA PHE A 59 -5.63 26.92 0.57
C PHE A 59 -4.71 27.79 1.46
N PRO A 60 -5.24 28.74 2.26
CA PRO A 60 -4.44 29.54 3.19
C PRO A 60 -3.79 28.70 4.31
N TYR A 61 -2.55 29.03 4.67
CA TYR A 61 -1.69 28.24 5.60
C TYR A 61 -2.34 27.96 6.96
N ASN A 62 -3.09 28.92 7.49
CA ASN A 62 -3.71 28.86 8.82
C ASN A 62 -4.77 27.75 8.93
N THR A 63 -5.38 27.37 7.80
CA THR A 63 -6.43 26.34 7.75
C THR A 63 -5.87 24.93 7.77
N LEU A 64 -4.62 24.71 7.34
CA LEU A 64 -3.99 23.39 7.22
C LEU A 64 -3.53 22.85 8.58
N GLN A 65 -2.86 23.69 9.37
CA GLN A 65 -2.43 23.33 10.73
C GLN A 65 -3.64 23.14 11.67
N GLU A 66 -4.68 23.96 11.51
CA GLU A 66 -5.96 23.79 12.20
C GLU A 66 -6.68 22.50 11.76
N PHE A 67 -6.62 22.11 10.47
CA PHE A 67 -7.21 20.86 9.96
C PHE A 67 -6.47 19.61 10.45
N GLU A 68 -5.14 19.57 10.40
CA GLU A 68 -4.37 18.41 10.87
C GLU A 68 -4.57 18.17 12.37
N THR A 69 -4.59 19.28 13.14
CA THR A 69 -4.86 19.25 14.57
C THR A 69 -6.32 18.87 14.88
N ALA A 70 -7.29 19.30 14.06
CA ALA A 70 -8.70 18.99 14.25
C ALA A 70 -9.10 17.56 13.83
N TRP A 71 -8.42 16.95 12.85
CA TRP A 71 -8.89 15.72 12.20
C TRP A 71 -7.99 14.48 12.32
N HIS A 72 -6.84 14.57 13.03
CA HIS A 72 -6.00 13.40 13.36
C HIS A 72 -5.72 12.49 12.15
N LEU A 73 -5.02 13.03 11.13
CA LEU A 73 -4.74 12.32 9.88
C LEU A 73 -3.63 11.27 10.06
N GLY A 74 -4.03 10.07 10.41
CA GLY A 74 -3.14 8.95 10.65
C GLY A 74 -3.92 7.72 11.07
N ASN A 75 -3.21 6.71 11.56
CA ASN A 75 -3.87 5.54 12.14
C ASN A 75 -3.10 5.04 13.36
N TYR A 76 -3.82 4.40 14.28
CA TYR A 76 -3.17 3.74 15.40
C TYR A 76 -2.52 2.44 14.93
N VAL A 77 -1.27 2.27 15.32
CA VAL A 77 -0.48 1.06 15.06
C VAL A 77 -0.07 0.47 16.41
N LEU A 78 -0.25 -0.84 16.56
CA LEU A 78 0.27 -1.61 17.69
C LEU A 78 1.52 -2.37 17.25
N ASP A 79 2.63 -2.18 17.96
CA ASP A 79 3.77 -3.08 17.82
C ASP A 79 3.43 -4.43 18.44
N ARG A 80 3.48 -5.51 17.65
CA ARG A 80 3.09 -6.83 18.14
C ARG A 80 4.05 -7.40 19.18
N GLN A 81 5.33 -7.05 19.11
CA GLN A 81 6.35 -7.54 20.03
C GLN A 81 6.31 -6.81 21.37
N THR A 82 6.22 -5.48 21.35
CA THR A 82 6.27 -4.67 22.58
C THR A 82 4.87 -4.43 23.16
N GLY A 83 3.83 -4.54 22.35
CA GLY A 83 2.46 -4.15 22.71
C GLY A 83 2.26 -2.62 22.74
N GLU A 84 3.27 -1.84 22.36
CA GLU A 84 3.21 -0.39 22.36
C GLU A 84 2.24 0.11 21.28
N ARG A 85 1.41 1.07 21.66
CA ARG A 85 0.48 1.73 20.75
C ARG A 85 1.02 3.10 20.38
N SER A 86 1.28 3.32 19.10
CA SER A 86 1.67 4.61 18.56
C SER A 86 0.64 5.10 17.54
N PHE A 87 0.63 6.41 17.33
CA PHE A 87 -0.13 7.03 16.26
C PHE A 87 0.83 7.34 15.12
N GLU A 88 0.60 6.72 13.96
CA GLU A 88 1.39 6.96 12.76
C GLU A 88 0.73 8.09 11.97
N GLU A 89 1.30 9.29 12.09
CA GLU A 89 0.90 10.45 11.30
C GLU A 89 1.19 10.22 9.80
N MET A 90 0.25 10.60 8.95
CA MET A 90 0.39 10.46 7.49
C MET A 90 0.48 11.84 6.82
N SER A 91 1.45 12.65 7.29
CA SER A 91 1.56 14.10 7.05
C SER A 91 1.75 14.53 5.58
N ILE A 92 2.08 13.63 4.65
CA ILE A 92 2.53 14.01 3.28
C ILE A 92 1.38 14.03 2.25
N TYR A 93 0.15 13.71 2.66
CA TYR A 93 -0.95 13.56 1.72
C TYR A 93 -2.15 14.45 2.04
N LEU A 94 -1.93 15.59 2.68
CA LEU A 94 -2.98 16.55 3.05
C LEU A 94 -3.77 17.05 1.82
N GLY A 95 -3.08 17.37 0.72
CA GLY A 95 -3.73 17.74 -0.55
C GLY A 95 -4.46 16.59 -1.26
N MET A 96 -4.14 15.34 -0.90
CA MET A 96 -4.81 14.15 -1.41
C MET A 96 -5.99 13.74 -0.56
N HIS A 97 -5.92 13.92 0.76
CA HIS A 97 -7.04 13.70 1.67
C HIS A 97 -8.26 14.53 1.25
N LEU A 98 -8.02 15.76 0.77
CA LEU A 98 -9.03 16.64 0.17
C LEU A 98 -9.64 16.14 -1.15
N LEU A 99 -9.03 15.18 -1.85
CA LEU A 99 -9.65 14.55 -3.03
C LEU A 99 -10.71 13.50 -2.62
N TYR A 100 -10.49 12.80 -1.51
CA TYR A 100 -11.36 11.72 -1.02
C TYR A 100 -12.39 12.19 0.03
N TYR A 101 -12.19 13.36 0.64
CA TYR A 101 -13.07 13.92 1.65
C TYR A 101 -14.06 14.94 1.07
N GLY A 102 -15.34 14.56 0.98
CA GLY A 102 -16.44 15.43 0.53
C GLY A 102 -17.16 14.93 -0.73
N SER A 103 -18.49 14.80 -0.63
CA SER A 103 -19.37 14.22 -1.68
C SER A 103 -19.40 14.95 -3.03
N GLU A 104 -18.77 16.13 -3.16
CA GLU A 104 -18.64 16.87 -4.41
C GLU A 104 -17.24 16.78 -5.03
N GLN A 105 -16.16 16.64 -4.23
CA GLN A 105 -14.80 16.40 -4.73
C GLN A 105 -14.56 14.95 -5.14
N GLU A 106 -15.17 13.97 -4.46
CA GLU A 106 -15.11 12.55 -4.81
C GLU A 106 -15.61 12.29 -6.25
N LYS A 107 -16.62 13.05 -6.70
CA LYS A 107 -17.16 13.01 -8.07
C LYS A 107 -16.12 13.40 -9.13
N ALA A 108 -15.09 14.17 -8.77
CA ALA A 108 -14.00 14.54 -9.67
C ALA A 108 -12.93 13.44 -9.80
N LEU A 109 -12.74 12.58 -8.79
CA LEU A 109 -11.84 11.41 -8.86
C LEU A 109 -12.33 10.37 -9.87
N HIS A 110 -13.64 10.17 -9.99
CA HIS A 110 -14.24 9.25 -10.97
C HIS A 110 -14.21 9.74 -12.41
N TRP A 111 -13.71 10.95 -12.64
CA TRP A 111 -13.61 11.49 -13.97
C TRP A 111 -12.42 10.83 -14.67
N LYS A 112 -12.68 10.16 -15.81
CA LYS A 112 -11.64 9.54 -16.65
C LYS A 112 -10.39 10.41 -16.82
N ARG A 113 -10.56 11.73 -16.97
CA ARG A 113 -9.45 12.69 -17.09
C ARG A 113 -8.60 12.81 -15.81
N THR A 114 -9.20 12.80 -14.62
CA THR A 114 -8.47 12.80 -13.34
C THR A 114 -7.69 11.50 -13.14
N LEU A 115 -8.29 10.37 -13.47
CA LEU A 115 -7.64 9.05 -13.43
C LEU A 115 -6.46 8.96 -14.40
N ASP A 116 -6.64 9.49 -15.61
CA ASP A 116 -5.58 9.56 -16.61
C ASP A 116 -4.41 10.42 -16.08
N VAL A 117 -4.67 11.56 -15.42
CA VAL A 117 -3.60 12.38 -14.82
C VAL A 117 -2.90 11.64 -13.67
N LEU A 118 -3.62 11.03 -12.73
CA LEU A 118 -3.01 10.28 -11.62
C LEU A 118 -2.13 9.13 -12.12
N ARG A 119 -2.59 8.42 -13.16
CA ARG A 119 -1.81 7.39 -13.84
C ARG A 119 -0.55 7.97 -14.48
N ASP A 120 -0.70 9.02 -15.28
CA ASP A 120 0.43 9.60 -16.03
C ASP A 120 1.48 10.16 -15.07
N GLN A 121 1.06 10.72 -13.93
CA GLN A 121 1.96 11.17 -12.87
C GLN A 121 2.68 10.02 -12.16
N SER A 122 1.97 8.93 -11.83
CA SER A 122 2.60 7.73 -11.26
C SER A 122 3.64 7.15 -12.21
N LEU A 123 3.35 7.12 -13.52
CA LEU A 123 4.31 6.69 -14.54
C LEU A 123 5.52 7.65 -14.68
N LYS A 124 5.29 8.96 -14.60
CA LYS A 124 6.35 9.97 -14.65
C LYS A 124 7.28 9.84 -13.44
N MET A 125 6.73 9.74 -12.24
CA MET A 125 7.52 9.59 -11.00
C MET A 125 8.27 8.26 -10.99
N GLY A 126 7.64 7.16 -11.45
CA GLY A 126 8.34 5.88 -11.64
C GLY A 126 9.59 6.02 -12.50
N LYS A 127 9.51 6.72 -13.64
CA LYS A 127 10.67 7.00 -14.51
C LYS A 127 11.72 7.89 -13.84
N GLN A 128 11.30 8.88 -13.04
CA GLN A 128 12.22 9.74 -12.31
C GLN A 128 13.01 8.97 -11.25
N TYR A 129 12.35 8.09 -10.48
CA TYR A 129 13.01 7.27 -9.47
C TYR A 129 13.79 6.08 -10.03
N ASP A 130 13.62 5.77 -11.32
CA ASP A 130 14.49 4.88 -12.10
C ASP A 130 15.69 5.61 -12.73
N ALA A 131 15.75 6.96 -12.68
CA ALA A 131 16.85 7.74 -13.22
C ALA A 131 18.04 7.81 -12.22
N PRO A 132 19.31 7.83 -12.68
CA PRO A 132 20.48 7.88 -11.79
C PRO A 132 20.50 9.06 -10.82
N GLU A 133 19.93 10.20 -11.23
CA GLU A 133 19.85 11.42 -10.43
C GLU A 133 19.04 11.22 -9.14
N SER A 134 18.07 10.29 -9.15
CA SER A 134 17.24 9.97 -7.99
C SER A 134 18.03 9.43 -6.80
N LYS A 135 19.27 8.95 -7.02
CA LYS A 135 20.17 8.49 -5.96
C LYS A 135 20.33 9.54 -4.85
N GLN A 136 20.26 10.83 -5.19
CA GLN A 136 20.36 11.93 -4.24
C GLN A 136 19.22 11.93 -3.18
N HIS A 137 18.12 11.21 -3.41
CA HIS A 137 16.98 11.11 -2.48
C HIS A 137 17.15 10.01 -1.42
N ILE A 138 18.14 9.11 -1.57
CA ILE A 138 18.31 7.96 -0.66
C ILE A 138 18.66 8.41 0.76
N GLN A 139 19.67 9.27 0.90
CA GLN A 139 20.13 9.74 2.22
C GLN A 139 19.05 10.55 2.97
N PRO A 140 18.40 11.56 2.35
CA PRO A 140 17.26 12.27 2.95
C PRO A 140 16.12 11.35 3.40
N PHE A 141 15.85 10.29 2.62
CA PHE A 141 14.80 9.32 2.95
C PHE A 141 15.18 8.48 4.17
N ILE A 142 16.45 8.04 4.28
CA ILE A 142 16.96 7.33 5.46
C ILE A 142 16.77 8.20 6.71
N GLU A 143 17.18 9.46 6.64
CA GLU A 143 17.11 10.41 7.76
C GLU A 143 15.67 10.72 8.17
N SER A 144 14.79 10.92 7.19
CA SER A 144 13.38 11.27 7.44
C SER A 144 12.59 10.14 8.12
N PHE A 145 12.97 8.89 7.87
CA PHE A 145 12.32 7.70 8.42
C PHE A 145 13.16 6.97 9.48
N HIS A 146 14.29 7.54 9.88
CA HIS A 146 15.20 6.99 10.88
C HIS A 146 15.62 5.53 10.57
N LEU A 147 16.01 5.28 9.32
CA LEU A 147 16.32 3.93 8.82
C LEU A 147 17.77 3.50 9.09
N GLU A 148 18.59 4.31 9.75
CA GLU A 148 20.03 4.08 9.96
C GLU A 148 20.28 2.73 10.65
N ASN A 149 19.43 2.40 11.63
CA ASN A 149 19.52 1.16 12.40
C ASN A 149 19.07 -0.08 11.60
N THR A 150 18.39 0.10 10.47
CA THR A 150 17.92 -0.99 9.60
C THR A 150 18.90 -1.31 8.49
N LEU A 151 19.81 -0.39 8.15
CA LEU A 151 20.82 -0.58 7.09
C LEU A 151 21.67 -1.85 7.28
N PRO A 152 22.10 -2.23 8.50
CA PRO A 152 22.86 -3.46 8.70
C PRO A 152 22.09 -4.74 8.38
N GLU A 153 20.75 -4.71 8.32
CA GLU A 153 19.92 -5.87 7.93
C GLU A 153 19.88 -6.06 6.40
N LEU A 154 20.26 -5.05 5.62
CA LEU A 154 20.24 -5.08 4.17
C LEU A 154 21.35 -5.97 3.62
N LYS A 155 21.07 -6.60 2.47
CA LYS A 155 22.06 -7.35 1.70
C LYS A 155 23.19 -6.44 1.21
N GLU A 156 22.85 -5.22 0.80
CA GLU A 156 23.80 -4.13 0.57
C GLU A 156 23.55 -3.01 1.59
N PRO A 157 24.34 -2.93 2.67
CA PRO A 157 24.13 -1.96 3.73
C PRO A 157 24.60 -0.55 3.39
N ASP A 158 25.47 -0.37 2.37
CA ASP A 158 25.98 0.94 1.98
C ASP A 158 25.02 1.64 0.99
N PRO A 159 24.33 2.73 1.41
CA PRO A 159 23.40 3.45 0.54
C PRO A 159 24.07 4.02 -0.71
N ALA A 160 25.38 4.29 -0.68
CA ALA A 160 26.12 4.86 -1.79
C ALA A 160 26.33 3.88 -2.96
N LYS A 161 26.04 2.58 -2.80
CA LYS A 161 26.20 1.59 -3.87
C LYS A 161 24.96 1.39 -4.72
N TYR A 162 23.79 1.84 -4.26
CA TYR A 162 22.57 1.87 -5.07
C TYR A 162 22.73 2.91 -6.19
N LYS A 163 22.27 2.57 -7.40
CA LYS A 163 22.38 3.43 -8.59
C LYS A 163 21.21 4.39 -8.70
N THR A 164 20.04 3.99 -8.19
CA THR A 164 18.81 4.76 -8.25
C THR A 164 18.05 4.63 -6.93
N PHE A 165 17.13 5.55 -6.69
CA PHE A 165 16.26 5.48 -5.52
C PHE A 165 15.37 4.23 -5.56
N ASN A 166 14.83 3.85 -6.71
CA ASN A 166 14.01 2.64 -6.81
C ASN A 166 14.79 1.37 -6.48
N GLU A 167 16.09 1.31 -6.79
CA GLU A 167 16.95 0.19 -6.38
C GLU A 167 17.06 0.11 -4.85
N PHE A 168 17.19 1.26 -4.17
CA PHE A 168 17.19 1.33 -2.71
C PHE A 168 15.80 1.07 -2.10
N PHE A 169 14.73 1.59 -2.69
CA PHE A 169 13.37 1.37 -2.19
C PHE A 169 13.02 -0.12 -2.23
N ALA A 170 13.39 -0.80 -3.32
CA ALA A 170 13.32 -2.24 -3.47
C ALA A 170 14.57 -2.98 -2.96
N ARG A 171 15.28 -2.43 -1.97
CA ARG A 171 16.45 -3.06 -1.30
C ARG A 171 16.17 -4.50 -0.91
N GLU A 172 17.21 -5.34 -0.91
CA GLU A 172 17.14 -6.73 -0.42
C GLU A 172 17.58 -6.80 1.03
N LEU A 173 16.98 -7.71 1.79
CA LEU A 173 17.44 -8.06 3.12
C LEU A 173 18.44 -9.22 3.06
N LYS A 174 19.28 -9.33 4.09
CA LYS A 174 20.07 -10.55 4.32
C LYS A 174 19.14 -11.75 4.56
N PRO A 175 19.55 -12.98 4.17
CA PRO A 175 18.70 -14.16 4.31
C PRO A 175 18.22 -14.45 5.74
N ASP A 176 19.01 -14.05 6.75
CA ASP A 176 18.76 -14.27 8.17
C ASP A 176 18.04 -13.10 8.87
N ALA A 177 17.82 -11.96 8.18
CA ALA A 177 17.21 -10.77 8.76
C ALA A 177 15.72 -10.96 9.14
N ARG A 178 15.03 -11.93 8.53
CA ARG A 178 13.60 -12.22 8.75
C ARG A 178 13.39 -13.71 9.00
N PRO A 179 13.72 -14.22 10.21
CA PRO A 179 13.53 -15.63 10.52
C PRO A 179 12.04 -16.02 10.47
N ILE A 180 11.76 -17.20 9.93
CA ILE A 180 10.39 -17.72 9.80
C ILE A 180 9.95 -18.32 11.13
N ALA A 181 8.78 -17.91 11.62
CA ALA A 181 8.19 -18.45 12.85
C ALA A 181 7.74 -19.91 12.62
N GLU A 182 8.08 -20.78 13.57
CA GLU A 182 7.76 -22.22 13.54
C GLU A 182 8.14 -22.85 12.18
N PRO A 183 9.42 -22.82 11.76
CA PRO A 183 9.83 -23.13 10.38
C PRO A 183 9.43 -24.54 9.93
N ASP A 184 9.42 -25.50 10.86
CA ASP A 184 9.06 -26.90 10.61
C ASP A 184 7.54 -27.18 10.65
N ASN A 185 6.71 -26.15 10.90
CA ASN A 185 5.26 -26.27 10.98
C ASN A 185 4.59 -25.72 9.71
N ASP A 186 4.37 -26.59 8.72
CA ASP A 186 3.75 -26.21 7.43
C ASP A 186 2.25 -25.84 7.51
N ARG A 187 1.62 -26.01 8.68
CA ARG A 187 0.25 -25.51 8.93
C ARG A 187 0.24 -24.00 9.14
N VAL A 188 1.34 -23.43 9.63
CA VAL A 188 1.47 -22.00 9.93
C VAL A 188 1.57 -21.19 8.65
N VAL A 189 0.91 -20.03 8.64
CA VAL A 189 1.05 -19.01 7.61
C VAL A 189 1.73 -17.77 8.19
N SER A 190 2.55 -17.12 7.38
CA SER A 190 3.37 -15.99 7.80
C SER A 190 2.91 -14.67 7.18
N SER A 191 3.28 -13.56 7.82
CA SER A 191 3.11 -12.23 7.24
C SER A 191 3.87 -12.17 5.91
N PRO A 192 3.24 -11.67 4.84
CA PRO A 192 3.88 -11.57 3.53
C PRO A 192 4.83 -10.37 3.43
N ALA A 193 4.81 -9.43 4.37
CA ALA A 193 5.58 -8.19 4.30
C ALA A 193 5.98 -7.69 5.69
N ASP A 194 6.94 -6.77 5.72
CA ASP A 194 7.11 -5.83 6.82
C ASP A 194 6.04 -4.76 6.64
N CYS A 195 5.08 -4.68 7.55
CA CYS A 195 3.84 -3.96 7.28
C CYS A 195 3.06 -3.59 8.54
N ARG A 196 2.05 -2.75 8.30
CA ARG A 196 0.90 -2.52 9.17
C ARG A 196 -0.20 -3.48 8.74
N LEU A 197 -0.42 -4.53 9.53
CA LEU A 197 -1.32 -5.63 9.22
C LEU A 197 -2.68 -5.44 9.91
N THR A 198 -3.75 -5.62 9.14
CA THR A 198 -5.07 -5.98 9.67
C THR A 198 -5.49 -7.34 9.15
N VAL A 199 -6.23 -8.08 9.97
CA VAL A 199 -6.72 -9.42 9.63
C VAL A 199 -8.16 -9.60 10.05
N PHE A 200 -8.92 -10.33 9.24
CA PHE A 200 -10.32 -10.59 9.49
C PHE A 200 -10.64 -12.06 9.20
N PRO A 201 -11.27 -12.79 10.15
CA PRO A 201 -11.68 -14.17 9.94
C PRO A 201 -12.66 -14.35 8.78
N THR A 202 -13.42 -13.30 8.44
CA THR A 202 -14.32 -13.31 7.29
C THR A 202 -14.27 -11.98 6.53
N ILE A 203 -14.64 -12.03 5.25
CA ILE A 203 -14.75 -10.84 4.39
C ILE A 203 -15.81 -9.86 4.91
N GLU A 204 -16.90 -10.36 5.49
CA GLU A 204 -17.96 -9.54 6.08
C GLU A 204 -17.45 -8.75 7.29
N LEU A 205 -16.53 -9.32 8.07
CA LEU A 205 -15.88 -8.58 9.15
C LEU A 205 -14.92 -7.52 8.59
N ALA A 206 -14.20 -7.83 7.51
CA ALA A 206 -13.33 -6.85 6.87
C ALA A 206 -14.12 -5.64 6.36
N THR A 207 -15.25 -5.83 5.68
CA THR A 207 -16.09 -4.71 5.21
C THR A 207 -16.83 -4.01 6.35
N LYS A 208 -17.10 -4.71 7.45
CA LYS A 208 -17.70 -4.10 8.64
C LYS A 208 -16.74 -3.18 9.40
N TYR A 209 -15.46 -3.55 9.51
CA TYR A 209 -14.52 -2.86 10.40
C TYR A 209 -13.47 -2.02 9.67
N TRP A 210 -13.15 -2.34 8.41
CA TRP A 210 -12.00 -1.76 7.73
C TRP A 210 -12.33 -1.28 6.33
N ILE A 211 -12.80 -2.16 5.43
CA ILE A 211 -13.05 -1.82 4.04
C ILE A 211 -14.42 -1.12 3.91
N LYS A 212 -14.43 0.20 4.05
CA LYS A 212 -15.63 1.06 3.97
C LYS A 212 -15.86 1.67 2.60
N GLY A 213 -14.86 1.60 1.73
CA GLY A 213 -14.97 2.02 0.34
C GLY A 213 -16.15 1.34 -0.37
N PHE A 214 -16.96 2.14 -1.08
CA PHE A 214 -18.13 1.63 -1.79
C PHE A 214 -17.70 0.71 -2.93
N GLY A 215 -18.47 -0.36 -3.12
CA GLY A 215 -18.33 -1.23 -4.27
C GLY A 215 -17.21 -2.27 -4.17
N PHE A 216 -16.58 -2.45 -3.00
CA PHE A 216 -15.71 -3.59 -2.73
C PHE A 216 -16.45 -4.91 -2.94
N SER A 217 -15.84 -5.85 -3.66
CA SER A 217 -16.27 -7.25 -3.70
C SER A 217 -15.08 -8.14 -4.05
N LEU A 218 -15.11 -9.41 -3.61
CA LEU A 218 -14.09 -10.38 -4.00
C LEU A 218 -14.01 -10.56 -5.51
N SER A 219 -15.15 -10.58 -6.21
CA SER A 219 -15.19 -10.67 -7.67
C SER A 219 -14.42 -9.57 -8.36
N LYS A 220 -14.60 -8.31 -7.90
CA LYS A 220 -13.85 -7.19 -8.44
C LYS A 220 -12.38 -7.30 -8.05
N LEU A 221 -12.08 -7.50 -6.77
CA LEU A 221 -10.69 -7.63 -6.28
C LEU A 221 -9.90 -8.68 -7.07
N LEU A 222 -10.52 -9.84 -7.34
CA LEU A 222 -9.88 -10.98 -7.99
C LEU A 222 -10.04 -10.97 -9.53
N GLY A 223 -10.87 -10.08 -10.07
CA GLY A 223 -11.20 -10.02 -11.49
C GLY A 223 -11.93 -11.27 -12.01
N SER A 224 -12.53 -12.08 -11.13
CA SER A 224 -13.16 -13.35 -11.47
C SER A 224 -14.19 -13.78 -10.43
N ASP A 225 -15.43 -13.96 -10.86
CA ASP A 225 -16.52 -14.48 -10.01
C ASP A 225 -16.26 -15.92 -9.55
N ASP A 226 -15.73 -16.76 -10.44
CA ASP A 226 -15.47 -18.16 -10.11
C ASP A 226 -14.31 -18.33 -9.14
N LEU A 227 -13.31 -17.44 -9.21
CA LEU A 227 -12.26 -17.39 -8.20
C LEU A 227 -12.79 -16.85 -6.86
N ALA A 228 -13.63 -15.80 -6.90
CA ALA A 228 -14.24 -15.22 -5.70
C ALA A 228 -15.05 -16.24 -4.88
N LYS A 229 -15.85 -17.08 -5.53
CA LYS A 229 -16.61 -18.16 -4.87
C LYS A 229 -15.74 -19.08 -4.02
N LYS A 230 -14.48 -19.30 -4.41
CA LYS A 230 -13.54 -20.16 -3.66
C LYS A 230 -13.08 -19.56 -2.33
N PHE A 231 -13.26 -18.25 -2.14
CA PHE A 231 -12.90 -17.52 -0.94
C PHE A 231 -14.12 -16.97 -0.19
N GLU A 232 -15.34 -17.33 -0.59
CA GLU A 232 -16.55 -16.94 0.14
C GLU A 232 -16.54 -17.47 1.57
N GLY A 233 -16.84 -16.58 2.54
CA GLY A 233 -16.72 -16.87 3.97
C GLY A 233 -15.30 -17.16 4.44
N GLY A 234 -14.30 -16.90 3.60
CA GLY A 234 -12.88 -17.05 3.90
C GLY A 234 -12.28 -15.84 4.62
N SER A 235 -11.04 -16.01 5.09
CA SER A 235 -10.32 -14.97 5.82
C SER A 235 -9.48 -14.08 4.89
N ILE A 236 -9.22 -12.86 5.36
CA ILE A 236 -8.47 -11.84 4.63
C ILE A 236 -7.43 -11.18 5.54
N ASN A 237 -6.22 -11.06 5.02
CA ASN A 237 -5.11 -10.32 5.62
C ASN A 237 -4.79 -9.14 4.71
N ILE A 238 -4.68 -7.94 5.26
CA ILE A 238 -4.38 -6.70 4.55
C ILE A 238 -3.10 -6.13 5.12
N ALA A 239 -1.99 -6.32 4.40
CA ALA A 239 -0.66 -5.88 4.79
C ALA A 239 -0.33 -4.58 4.06
N ARG A 240 -0.52 -3.43 4.72
CA ARG A 240 -0.13 -2.12 4.18
C ARG A 240 1.34 -1.85 4.47
N LEU A 241 2.14 -1.60 3.43
CA LEU A 241 3.54 -1.22 3.57
C LEU A 241 3.61 0.31 3.56
N ALA A 242 4.00 0.88 4.70
CA ALA A 242 4.27 2.31 4.82
C ALA A 242 5.62 2.63 4.15
N PRO A 243 5.86 3.86 3.67
CA PRO A 243 7.06 4.19 2.89
C PRO A 243 8.38 3.73 3.52
N GLN A 244 8.52 3.84 4.85
CA GLN A 244 9.71 3.41 5.59
C GLN A 244 9.99 1.90 5.55
N ASP A 245 9.00 1.10 5.19
CA ASP A 245 9.08 -0.36 5.28
C ASP A 245 10.01 -0.97 4.23
N TYR A 246 10.26 -2.25 4.37
CA TYR A 246 10.88 -3.07 3.35
C TYR A 246 9.84 -3.43 2.29
N HIS A 247 9.93 -2.80 1.11
CA HIS A 247 8.91 -2.86 0.04
C HIS A 247 8.99 -4.08 -0.87
N ARG A 248 9.28 -5.25 -0.29
CA ARG A 248 9.15 -6.54 -0.99
C ARG A 248 8.15 -7.42 -0.27
N TRP A 249 7.50 -8.28 -1.03
CA TRP A 249 6.54 -9.24 -0.46
C TRP A 249 6.98 -10.67 -0.68
N HIS A 250 6.55 -11.52 0.23
CA HIS A 250 7.00 -12.88 0.42
C HIS A 250 5.82 -13.85 0.44
N SER A 251 6.09 -15.11 0.12
CA SER A 251 5.07 -16.15 0.12
C SER A 251 4.59 -16.41 1.55
N PRO A 252 3.29 -16.31 1.84
CA PRO A 252 2.77 -16.53 3.19
C PRO A 252 2.77 -18.02 3.57
N ALA A 253 2.86 -18.93 2.59
CA ALA A 253 2.90 -20.38 2.76
C ALA A 253 3.79 -21.04 1.71
N SER A 254 4.16 -22.31 1.94
CA SER A 254 4.80 -23.15 0.92
C SER A 254 3.72 -23.73 -0.02
N GLY A 255 4.02 -23.80 -1.32
CA GLY A 255 3.05 -24.28 -2.31
C GLY A 255 3.50 -24.14 -3.75
N THR A 256 2.56 -24.33 -4.68
CA THR A 256 2.80 -24.21 -6.13
C THR A 256 1.93 -23.12 -6.72
N ILE A 257 2.54 -22.22 -7.50
CA ILE A 257 1.83 -21.11 -8.16
C ILE A 257 0.98 -21.65 -9.32
N HIS A 258 -0.30 -21.27 -9.36
CA HIS A 258 -1.26 -21.69 -10.38
C HIS A 258 -1.55 -20.61 -11.42
N SER A 259 -1.65 -19.36 -10.99
CA SER A 259 -1.92 -18.23 -11.89
C SER A 259 -1.28 -16.97 -11.36
N ILE A 260 -0.97 -16.07 -12.29
CA ILE A 260 -0.64 -14.67 -12.01
C ILE A 260 -1.42 -13.86 -13.04
N THR A 261 -2.33 -13.02 -12.57
CA THR A 261 -3.21 -12.20 -13.43
C THR A 261 -3.03 -10.74 -13.06
N ASP A 262 -2.45 -9.96 -13.97
CA ASP A 262 -2.39 -8.51 -13.84
C ASP A 262 -3.74 -7.89 -14.17
N ILE A 263 -4.26 -7.09 -13.26
CA ILE A 263 -5.49 -6.33 -13.44
C ILE A 263 -5.12 -4.84 -13.54
N PRO A 264 -5.39 -4.19 -14.69
CA PRO A 264 -5.14 -2.77 -14.82
C PRO A 264 -6.07 -1.96 -13.92
N GLY A 265 -5.60 -0.79 -13.48
CA GLY A 265 -6.38 0.08 -12.62
C GLY A 265 -5.70 1.43 -12.42
N THR A 266 -6.23 2.17 -11.46
CA THR A 266 -5.73 3.47 -11.02
C THR A 266 -4.60 3.29 -10.00
N TYR A 267 -4.13 4.39 -9.41
CA TYR A 267 -3.15 4.42 -8.34
C TYR A 267 -3.64 5.35 -7.22
N TYR A 268 -4.82 5.08 -6.66
CA TYR A 268 -5.28 5.74 -5.45
C TYR A 268 -4.39 5.41 -4.27
N THR A 269 -4.42 6.23 -3.22
CA THR A 269 -3.67 5.94 -1.99
C THR A 269 -4.30 4.77 -1.23
N VAL A 270 -3.48 4.00 -0.54
CA VAL A 270 -3.89 2.90 0.35
C VAL A 270 -3.75 3.29 1.82
N ASN A 271 -3.72 4.59 2.12
CA ASN A 271 -3.76 5.06 3.49
C ASN A 271 -5.08 4.62 4.15
N PRO A 272 -5.09 4.27 5.46
CA PRO A 272 -6.27 3.75 6.13
C PRO A 272 -7.51 4.62 5.99
N GLN A 273 -7.38 5.95 5.95
CA GLN A 273 -8.52 6.85 5.74
C GLN A 273 -9.20 6.66 4.38
N ALA A 274 -8.44 6.37 3.31
CA ALA A 274 -9.03 6.09 2.00
C ALA A 274 -9.68 4.69 1.92
N ILE A 275 -9.47 3.85 2.93
CA ILE A 275 -10.02 2.49 3.01
C ILE A 275 -11.21 2.46 3.98
N ASN A 276 -11.10 3.17 5.11
CA ASN A 276 -11.96 3.06 6.29
C ASN A 276 -12.98 4.19 6.43
N GLU A 277 -12.97 5.18 5.54
CA GLU A 277 -13.96 6.25 5.54
C GLU A 277 -15.16 5.87 4.68
N GLU A 278 -16.37 6.01 5.23
CA GLU A 278 -17.60 5.77 4.49
C GLU A 278 -17.81 6.83 3.40
N GLY A 279 -18.37 6.43 2.26
CA GLY A 279 -18.56 7.33 1.13
C GLY A 279 -17.27 7.66 0.39
N THR A 280 -16.25 6.79 0.47
CA THR A 280 -15.09 6.79 -0.42
C THR A 280 -15.20 5.64 -1.41
N VAL A 281 -14.45 5.69 -2.52
CA VAL A 281 -14.33 4.55 -3.44
C VAL A 281 -13.44 3.45 -2.87
N ASP A 282 -13.76 2.19 -3.14
CA ASP A 282 -12.86 1.09 -2.78
C ASP A 282 -11.54 1.11 -3.56
N VAL A 283 -10.46 1.50 -2.88
CA VAL A 283 -9.14 1.65 -3.51
C VAL A 283 -8.52 0.31 -3.91
N PHE A 284 -8.87 -0.80 -3.25
CA PHE A 284 -8.28 -2.11 -3.56
C PHE A 284 -8.75 -2.66 -4.91
N CYS A 285 -10.04 -2.52 -5.23
CA CYS A 285 -10.61 -2.97 -6.51
C CYS A 285 -10.32 -2.02 -7.66
N GLU A 286 -10.15 -0.72 -7.39
CA GLU A 286 -9.88 0.27 -8.43
C GLU A 286 -8.40 0.37 -8.80
N ASN A 287 -7.50 0.08 -7.86
CA ASN A 287 -6.08 0.16 -8.12
C ASN A 287 -5.55 -0.95 -9.01
N LYS A 288 -4.49 -0.64 -9.76
CA LYS A 288 -3.69 -1.65 -10.45
C LYS A 288 -3.17 -2.67 -9.46
N ARG A 289 -3.33 -3.95 -9.80
CA ARG A 289 -2.93 -5.05 -8.92
C ARG A 289 -2.56 -6.30 -9.71
N SER A 290 -1.81 -7.19 -9.09
CA SER A 290 -1.53 -8.54 -9.59
C SER A 290 -2.13 -9.56 -8.65
N VAL A 291 -2.93 -10.47 -9.18
CA VAL A 291 -3.57 -11.57 -8.45
C VAL A 291 -2.81 -12.85 -8.72
N MET A 292 -2.03 -13.30 -7.74
CA MET A 292 -1.40 -14.62 -7.76
C MET A 292 -2.27 -15.62 -7.02
N THR A 293 -2.49 -16.80 -7.61
CA THR A 293 -3.06 -17.94 -6.87
C THR A 293 -2.03 -19.04 -6.75
N MET A 294 -2.05 -19.73 -5.61
CA MET A 294 -1.18 -20.87 -5.33
C MET A 294 -1.92 -21.92 -4.53
N THR A 295 -1.52 -23.18 -4.65
CA THR A 295 -2.02 -24.26 -3.79
C THR A 295 -0.98 -24.58 -2.73
N ARG A 296 -1.41 -24.62 -1.47
CA ARG A 296 -0.55 -24.95 -0.33
C ARG A 296 -0.07 -26.39 -0.42
N SER A 297 1.22 -26.61 -0.17
CA SER A 297 1.80 -27.96 -0.13
C SER A 297 1.23 -28.81 1.01
N SER A 298 0.88 -28.20 2.15
CA SER A 298 0.42 -28.92 3.34
C SER A 298 -1.02 -29.39 3.30
N THR A 299 -1.91 -28.65 2.62
CA THR A 299 -3.36 -28.91 2.66
C THR A 299 -3.98 -29.14 1.29
N GLY A 300 -3.30 -28.75 0.20
CA GLY A 300 -3.91 -28.71 -1.13
C GLY A 300 -4.92 -27.57 -1.30
N SER A 301 -5.09 -26.70 -0.31
CA SER A 301 -6.01 -25.57 -0.39
C SER A 301 -5.45 -24.42 -1.22
N LEU A 302 -6.34 -23.74 -1.93
CA LEU A 302 -6.04 -22.56 -2.72
C LEU A 302 -5.78 -21.35 -1.81
N VAL A 303 -4.82 -20.51 -2.16
CA VAL A 303 -4.53 -19.21 -1.52
C VAL A 303 -4.40 -18.17 -2.62
N ALA A 304 -4.95 -16.98 -2.40
CA ALA A 304 -4.71 -15.84 -3.28
C ALA A 304 -3.81 -14.82 -2.58
N VAL A 305 -2.77 -14.36 -3.29
CA VAL A 305 -1.88 -13.26 -2.88
C VAL A 305 -2.04 -12.15 -3.90
N VAL A 306 -2.59 -11.02 -3.47
CA VAL A 306 -2.90 -9.88 -4.32
C VAL A 306 -1.94 -8.73 -3.98
N ALA A 307 -1.03 -8.42 -4.89
CA ALA A 307 -0.16 -7.26 -4.78
C ALA A 307 -0.89 -6.05 -5.37
N VAL A 308 -1.25 -5.07 -4.54
CA VAL A 308 -1.97 -3.85 -4.93
C VAL A 308 -0.97 -2.69 -4.94
N GLY A 309 -0.79 -2.08 -6.11
CA GLY A 309 -0.02 -0.84 -6.23
C GLY A 309 -0.89 0.34 -5.79
N ALA A 310 -0.30 1.32 -5.14
CA ALA A 310 -0.99 2.57 -4.82
C ALA A 310 -0.32 3.75 -5.52
N MET A 311 -0.78 4.94 -5.18
CA MET A 311 -0.20 6.17 -5.71
C MET A 311 1.32 6.18 -5.61
N LEU A 312 1.96 6.68 -6.67
CA LEU A 312 3.40 6.75 -6.88
C LEU A 312 4.07 5.42 -7.24
N VAL A 313 3.46 4.26 -6.95
CA VAL A 313 4.06 2.94 -7.23
C VAL A 313 4.35 2.77 -8.71
N GLY A 314 5.63 2.87 -9.04
CA GLY A 314 6.12 2.77 -10.40
C GLY A 314 5.92 1.38 -11.03
N SER A 315 5.88 0.31 -10.23
CA SER A 315 5.60 -1.05 -10.72
C SER A 315 5.47 -2.09 -9.61
N ILE A 316 4.71 -3.15 -9.90
CA ILE A 316 4.74 -4.45 -9.20
C ILE A 316 5.67 -5.36 -10.02
N ARG A 317 6.75 -5.88 -9.42
CA ARG A 317 7.71 -6.74 -10.13
C ARG A 317 7.91 -8.05 -9.39
N TYR A 318 7.66 -9.18 -10.05
CA TYR A 318 8.01 -10.50 -9.53
C TYR A 318 9.51 -10.77 -9.70
N ASN A 319 10.08 -11.51 -8.74
CA ASN A 319 11.46 -11.96 -8.82
C ASN A 319 11.64 -13.03 -9.91
N PRO A 320 12.85 -13.18 -10.47
CA PRO A 320 13.15 -14.28 -11.39
C PRO A 320 12.78 -15.65 -10.80
N GLY A 321 12.17 -16.51 -11.61
CA GLY A 321 11.72 -17.85 -11.21
C GLY A 321 10.35 -17.90 -10.52
N ILE A 322 9.75 -16.76 -10.21
CA ILE A 322 8.38 -16.69 -9.69
C ILE A 322 7.40 -16.63 -10.86
N GLY A 323 6.72 -17.75 -11.13
CA GLY A 323 5.81 -17.88 -12.26
C GLY A 323 4.89 -19.11 -12.13
N VAL A 324 3.96 -19.25 -13.07
CA VAL A 324 3.01 -20.38 -13.08
C VAL A 324 3.76 -21.71 -13.13
N GLY A 325 3.40 -22.63 -12.24
CA GLY A 325 4.03 -23.95 -12.08
C GLY A 325 5.23 -23.97 -11.15
N ALA A 326 5.76 -22.82 -10.71
CA ALA A 326 6.88 -22.78 -9.79
C ALA A 326 6.45 -23.17 -8.38
N GLY A 327 7.27 -24.00 -7.72
CA GLY A 327 7.19 -24.25 -6.28
C GLY A 327 7.81 -23.09 -5.51
N VAL A 328 7.13 -22.65 -4.45
CA VAL A 328 7.60 -21.62 -3.54
C VAL A 328 7.56 -22.12 -2.10
N HIS A 329 8.47 -21.64 -1.26
CA HIS A 329 8.47 -21.93 0.17
C HIS A 329 7.97 -20.73 0.98
N ARG A 330 7.39 -20.99 2.17
CA ARG A 330 6.98 -19.95 3.10
C ARG A 330 8.16 -19.03 3.42
N GLY A 331 7.93 -17.73 3.35
CA GLY A 331 8.96 -16.70 3.53
C GLY A 331 9.84 -16.45 2.30
N GLN A 332 9.63 -17.11 1.17
CA GLN A 332 10.37 -16.81 -0.07
C GLN A 332 9.95 -15.45 -0.62
N CYS A 333 10.91 -14.61 -1.01
CA CYS A 333 10.63 -13.32 -1.63
C CYS A 333 10.02 -13.52 -3.03
N LEU A 334 8.76 -13.09 -3.19
CA LEU A 334 8.01 -13.22 -4.44
C LEU A 334 8.28 -12.05 -5.39
N GLY A 335 8.46 -10.85 -4.86
CA GLY A 335 8.64 -9.65 -5.68
C GLY A 335 8.81 -8.37 -4.88
N ALA A 336 8.91 -7.26 -5.59
CA ALA A 336 9.13 -5.92 -5.05
C ALA A 336 8.16 -4.89 -5.62
N PHE A 337 7.74 -3.96 -4.77
CA PHE A 337 7.12 -2.70 -5.18
C PHE A 337 8.23 -1.66 -5.38
N LEU A 338 8.09 -0.86 -6.42
CA LEU A 338 8.91 0.35 -6.57
C LEU A 338 8.24 1.53 -5.88
N TYR A 339 8.98 2.65 -5.73
CA TYR A 339 8.62 3.78 -4.87
C TYR A 339 7.13 4.12 -4.93
N GLY A 340 6.48 4.19 -3.77
CA GLY A 340 5.07 4.53 -3.60
C GLY A 340 4.40 3.69 -2.50
N GLY A 341 3.11 3.94 -2.25
CA GLY A 341 2.35 3.15 -1.26
C GLY A 341 1.97 1.77 -1.81
N SER A 342 2.04 0.71 -1.01
CA SER A 342 1.69 -0.62 -1.50
C SER A 342 0.96 -1.45 -0.45
N THR A 343 0.09 -2.35 -0.92
CA THR A 343 -0.62 -3.28 -0.04
C THR A 343 -0.53 -4.69 -0.61
N VAL A 344 -0.34 -5.67 0.27
CA VAL A 344 -0.46 -7.09 -0.07
C VAL A 344 -1.69 -7.65 0.64
N ILE A 345 -2.64 -8.16 -0.13
CA ILE A 345 -3.82 -8.84 0.42
C ILE A 345 -3.63 -10.34 0.28
N VAL A 346 -3.87 -11.10 1.34
CA VAL A 346 -3.85 -12.57 1.30
C VAL A 346 -5.24 -13.09 1.66
N LEU A 347 -5.79 -13.97 0.82
CA LEU A 347 -7.08 -14.63 1.04
C LEU A 347 -6.89 -16.12 1.27
N TYR A 348 -7.60 -16.63 2.26
CA TYR A 348 -7.70 -18.07 2.53
C TYR A 348 -9.16 -18.51 2.46
N PRO A 349 -9.46 -19.72 1.94
CA PRO A 349 -10.79 -20.29 1.96
C PRO A 349 -11.33 -20.44 3.39
N LYS A 350 -12.66 -20.53 3.50
CA LYS A 350 -13.34 -20.74 4.78
C LYS A 350 -12.79 -21.96 5.52
N GLY A 351 -12.41 -21.77 6.78
CA GLY A 351 -11.92 -22.83 7.66
C GLY A 351 -10.49 -23.28 7.38
N GLU A 352 -9.78 -22.67 6.43
CA GLU A 352 -8.40 -23.05 6.11
C GLU A 352 -7.39 -22.55 7.15
N ILE A 353 -7.62 -21.38 7.73
CA ILE A 353 -6.71 -20.73 8.69
C ILE A 353 -7.49 -20.17 9.87
N ASP A 354 -7.08 -20.57 11.07
CA ASP A 354 -7.38 -19.89 12.32
C ASP A 354 -6.36 -18.77 12.53
N LEU A 355 -6.81 -17.53 12.35
CA LEU A 355 -5.98 -16.34 12.56
C LEU A 355 -5.65 -16.16 14.05
N ASP A 356 -4.44 -15.68 14.33
CA ASP A 356 -4.01 -15.42 15.70
C ASP A 356 -4.92 -14.36 16.35
N GLN A 357 -5.38 -14.66 17.57
CA GLN A 357 -6.45 -13.91 18.22
C GLN A 357 -6.05 -12.48 18.60
N ASP A 358 -4.78 -12.23 18.85
CA ASP A 358 -4.27 -10.88 19.12
C ASP A 358 -4.44 -9.98 17.88
N LEU A 359 -4.09 -10.47 16.70
CA LEU A 359 -4.25 -9.75 15.43
C LEU A 359 -5.73 -9.48 15.11
N VAL A 360 -6.61 -10.47 15.32
CA VAL A 360 -8.05 -10.32 15.10
C VAL A 360 -8.65 -9.26 16.03
N LYS A 361 -8.30 -9.28 17.32
CA LYS A 361 -8.78 -8.29 18.31
C LYS A 361 -8.27 -6.89 18.00
N ASN A 362 -7.00 -6.76 17.59
CA ASN A 362 -6.44 -5.48 17.19
C ASN A 362 -7.20 -4.89 15.97
N SER A 363 -7.52 -5.75 14.99
CA SER A 363 -8.19 -5.33 13.75
C SER A 363 -9.67 -5.01 13.93
N THR A 364 -10.36 -5.65 14.88
CA THR A 364 -11.82 -5.50 15.07
C THR A 364 -12.19 -4.66 16.28
N GLU A 365 -11.73 -5.02 17.48
CA GLU A 365 -12.13 -4.38 18.74
C GLU A 365 -11.39 -3.06 18.97
N LYS A 366 -10.10 -3.02 18.61
CA LYS A 366 -9.26 -1.83 18.81
C LYS A 366 -9.22 -0.90 17.59
N GLY A 367 -9.63 -1.39 16.43
CA GLY A 367 -9.63 -0.62 15.16
C GLY A 367 -8.24 -0.11 14.78
N CYS A 368 -7.19 -0.88 15.04
CA CYS A 368 -5.82 -0.48 14.80
C CYS A 368 -5.09 -1.49 13.91
N GLU A 369 -4.10 -1.00 13.18
CA GLU A 369 -3.15 -1.85 12.49
C GLU A 369 -2.16 -2.47 13.48
N THR A 370 -1.56 -3.60 13.12
CA THR A 370 -0.50 -4.22 13.91
C THR A 370 0.80 -4.24 13.10
N LEU A 371 1.88 -3.67 13.65
CA LEU A 371 3.21 -3.73 13.05
C LEU A 371 3.73 -5.18 13.15
N VAL A 372 4.01 -5.77 11.99
CA VAL A 372 4.55 -7.12 11.87
C VAL A 372 5.65 -7.16 10.81
N ARG A 373 6.48 -8.19 10.88
CA ARG A 373 7.57 -8.43 9.91
C ARG A 373 7.32 -9.68 9.09
N VAL A 374 7.96 -9.77 7.93
CA VAL A 374 8.01 -10.99 7.12
C VAL A 374 8.37 -12.18 8.00
N GLY A 375 7.67 -13.30 7.79
CA GLY A 375 7.99 -14.56 8.48
C GLY A 375 7.28 -14.75 9.82
N TRP A 376 6.83 -13.68 10.47
CA TRP A 376 6.03 -13.80 11.70
C TRP A 376 4.73 -14.54 11.41
N ARG A 377 4.34 -15.44 12.31
CA ARG A 377 3.09 -16.19 12.21
C ARG A 377 1.90 -15.24 12.18
N VAL A 378 0.93 -15.46 11.31
CA VAL A 378 -0.35 -14.72 11.27
C VAL A 378 -1.52 -15.61 11.69
N GLY A 379 -1.36 -16.92 11.51
CA GLY A 379 -2.33 -17.93 11.90
C GLY A 379 -1.80 -19.31 11.55
N ALA A 380 -2.60 -20.33 11.81
CA ALA A 380 -2.29 -21.70 11.41
C ALA A 380 -3.56 -22.41 10.95
N GLY A 381 -3.41 -23.49 10.18
CA GLY A 381 -4.53 -24.37 9.89
C GLY A 381 -5.15 -24.97 11.17
N PRO A 382 -6.44 -25.31 11.16
CA PRO A 382 -7.11 -25.89 12.32
C PRO A 382 -6.39 -27.16 12.80
N SER A 383 -6.45 -27.39 14.11
CA SER A 383 -5.72 -28.48 14.79
C SER A 383 -6.16 -29.87 14.35
#